data_AF-A0A7Y9SJ57-F1
#
_entry.id   AF-A0A7Y9SJ57-F1
#
_cell.length_a   1.000
_cell.length_b   1.000
_cell.length_c   1.000
_cell.angle_alpha   90.00
_cell.angle_beta   90.00
_cell.angle_gamma   90.00
#
_symmetry.space_group_name_H-M   'P 1'
#
loop_
_entity.id
_entity.type
_entity.pdbx_description
1 polymer ?
#
loop_
_entity_poly.entity_id
_entity_poly.type
_entity_poly.pdbx_seq_one_letter_code
_entity_poly.pdbx_strand_id
1 'polypeptide(L)'
;MRGKIGLVIGLAAGYVLGSRAGRERYEQIKTQAEKLWNQPPVQKQVAKVTEFAKSSAASIPGTLWDGAVKVTKAATSKDTSGDQKAAEVKRAAKTSAEAVKDAAADAASDASSAAEKTSSSSTPGA
;
A
#
# COMPACT_ATOMS: atom_id res chain seq x y z
N MET A 1 -6.32 5.14 16.12
CA MET A 1 -5.30 4.89 15.06
C MET A 1 -5.75 3.90 13.97
N ARG A 2 -7.05 3.55 13.87
CA ARG A 2 -7.53 2.43 13.03
C ARG A 2 -7.69 2.77 11.54
N GLY A 3 -7.90 4.05 11.17
CA GLY A 3 -8.06 4.47 9.77
C GLY A 3 -6.77 4.56 8.94
N LYS A 4 -5.60 4.66 9.58
CA LYS A 4 -4.31 4.81 8.88
C LYS A 4 -3.89 3.54 8.14
N ILE A 5 -4.30 2.38 8.65
CA ILE A 5 -3.97 1.07 8.06
C ILE A 5 -4.75 0.86 6.76
N GLY A 6 -6.04 1.22 6.75
CA GLY A 6 -6.88 1.18 5.54
C GLY A 6 -6.32 2.08 4.42
N LEU A 7 -5.84 3.27 4.76
CA LEU A 7 -5.20 4.19 3.80
C LEU A 7 -3.96 3.57 3.14
N VAL A 8 -3.07 2.96 3.93
CA VAL A 8 -1.83 2.34 3.42
C VAL A 8 -2.15 1.15 2.52
N ILE A 9 -3.12 0.32 2.92
CA ILE A 9 -3.56 -0.83 2.12
C ILE A 9 -4.19 -0.37 0.81
N GLY A 10 -5.08 0.62 0.85
CA GLY A 10 -5.70 1.19 -0.34
C GLY A 10 -4.69 1.80 -1.30
N LEU A 11 -3.66 2.48 -0.78
CA LEU A 11 -2.57 3.05 -1.58
C LEU A 11 -1.72 1.96 -2.23
N ALA A 12 -1.37 0.90 -1.49
CA ALA A 12 -0.63 -0.23 -2.04
C ALA A 12 -1.42 -0.97 -3.12
N ALA A 13 -2.69 -1.26 -2.88
CA ALA A 13 -3.58 -1.91 -3.83
C ALA A 13 -3.81 -1.04 -5.08
N GLY A 14 -4.02 0.26 -4.89
CA GLY A 14 -4.17 1.25 -5.97
C GLY A 14 -2.91 1.38 -6.82
N TYR A 15 -1.71 1.33 -6.21
CA TYR A 15 -0.44 1.36 -6.95
C TYR A 15 -0.24 0.12 -7.82
N VAL A 16 -0.59 -1.08 -7.33
CA VAL A 16 -0.48 -2.33 -8.09
C VAL A 16 -1.48 -2.38 -9.24
N LEU A 17 -2.72 -1.93 -8.99
CA LEU A 17 -3.75 -1.92 -10.03
C LEU A 17 -3.52 -0.82 -11.07
N GLY A 18 -3.01 0.35 -10.65
CA GLY A 18 -2.73 1.49 -11.52
C GLY A 18 -1.47 1.32 -12.39
N SER A 19 -0.46 0.59 -11.92
CA SER A 19 0.78 0.35 -12.67
C SER A 19 0.64 -0.65 -13.82
N ARG A 20 -0.43 -1.45 -13.86
CA ARG A 20 -0.57 -2.57 -14.81
C ARG A 20 -1.12 -2.17 -16.19
N ALA A 21 -1.76 -1.01 -16.34
CA ALA A 21 -2.60 -0.72 -17.50
C ALA A 21 -2.03 0.23 -18.57
N GLY A 22 -0.80 0.75 -18.46
CA GLY A 22 -0.34 1.73 -19.46
C GLY A 22 1.17 1.88 -19.57
N ARG A 23 1.86 0.96 -20.26
CA ARG A 23 3.32 1.04 -20.47
C ARG A 23 3.76 2.35 -21.14
N GLU A 24 3.03 2.86 -22.14
CA GLU A 24 3.42 4.08 -22.86
C GLU A 24 3.27 5.35 -22.02
N ARG A 25 2.24 5.43 -21.18
CA ARG A 25 2.03 6.55 -20.25
C ARG A 25 2.83 6.41 -18.97
N TYR A 26 3.17 5.19 -18.56
CA TYR A 26 4.03 4.92 -17.42
C TYR A 26 5.42 5.51 -17.63
N GLU A 27 6.00 5.41 -18.83
CA GLU A 27 7.30 6.01 -19.13
C GLU A 27 7.29 7.55 -19.01
N GLN A 28 6.23 8.21 -19.49
CA GLN A 28 6.07 9.67 -19.37
C GLN A 28 5.88 10.11 -17.92
N ILE A 29 5.07 9.36 -17.16
CA ILE A 29 4.82 9.64 -15.74
C ILE A 29 6.07 9.32 -14.92
N LYS A 30 6.81 8.26 -15.25
CA LYS A 30 8.07 7.87 -14.60
C LYS A 30 9.11 8.96 -14.74
N THR A 31 9.26 9.54 -15.93
CA THR A 31 10.23 10.63 -16.15
C THR A 31 9.90 11.86 -15.28
N GLN A 32 8.62 12.19 -15.13
CA GLN A 32 8.17 13.28 -14.26
C GLN A 32 8.30 12.92 -12.78
N ALA A 33 8.00 11.68 -12.42
CA ALA A 33 8.18 11.16 -11.07
C ALA A 33 9.66 11.14 -10.68
N GLU A 34 10.58 10.75 -11.57
CA GLU A 34 12.02 10.82 -11.35
C GLU A 34 12.49 12.27 -11.16
N LYS A 35 11.98 13.22 -11.94
CA LYS A 35 12.26 14.64 -11.73
C LYS A 35 11.82 15.13 -10.36
N LEU A 36 10.66 14.68 -9.88
CA LEU A 36 10.15 15.03 -8.56
C LEU A 36 10.91 14.30 -7.43
N TRP A 37 11.26 13.03 -7.64
CA TRP A 37 12.03 12.21 -6.72
C TRP A 37 13.43 12.77 -6.48
N ASN A 38 14.06 13.29 -7.54
CA ASN A 38 15.37 13.91 -7.46
C ASN A 38 15.36 15.31 -6.82
N GLN A 39 14.19 15.87 -6.47
CA GLN A 39 14.14 17.18 -5.81
C GLN A 39 14.74 17.14 -4.39
N PRO A 40 15.53 18.15 -3.99
CA PRO A 40 16.11 18.25 -2.65
C PRO A 40 15.13 18.06 -1.47
N PRO A 41 13.90 18.60 -1.48
CA PRO A 41 12.93 18.37 -0.39
C PRO A 41 12.52 16.89 -0.27
N VAL A 42 12.35 16.19 -1.39
CA VAL A 42 11.95 14.78 -1.41
C VAL A 42 13.10 13.90 -0.93
N GLN A 43 14.33 14.14 -1.40
CA GLN A 43 15.51 13.41 -0.93
C GLN A 43 15.73 13.57 0.59
N LYS A 44 15.49 14.76 1.15
CA LYS A 44 15.59 14.99 2.61
C LYS A 44 14.56 14.18 3.40
N GLN A 45 13.34 14.04 2.89
CA GLN A 45 12.30 13.23 3.53
C GLN A 45 12.61 11.73 3.40
N VAL A 46 13.03 11.29 2.22
CA VAL A 46 13.46 9.90 1.98
C VAL A 46 14.64 9.53 2.89
N ALA A 47 15.62 10.43 3.06
CA ALA A 47 16.75 10.21 3.96
C ALA A 47 16.31 10.05 5.43
N LYS A 48 15.39 10.90 5.91
CA LYS A 48 14.82 10.77 7.28
C LYS A 48 14.08 9.45 7.48
N VAL A 49 13.28 9.05 6.49
CA VAL A 49 12.56 7.76 6.52
C VAL A 49 13.54 6.59 6.47
N THR A 50 14.60 6.70 5.67
CA THR A 50 15.65 5.67 5.56
C THR A 50 16.42 5.52 6.87
N GLU A 51 16.77 6.62 7.53
CA GLU A 51 17.40 6.59 8.86
C GLU A 51 16.48 6.00 9.93
N PHE A 52 15.20 6.41 9.93
CA PHE A 52 14.21 5.84 10.83
C PHE A 52 14.02 4.33 10.59
N ALA A 53 13.95 3.92 9.32
CA ALA A 53 13.84 2.52 8.93
C ALA A 53 15.10 1.72 9.29
N LYS A 54 16.29 2.30 9.15
CA LYS A 54 17.56 1.65 9.54
C LYS A 54 17.65 1.47 11.05
N SER A 55 17.24 2.46 11.84
CA SER A 55 17.14 2.37 13.30
C SER A 55 16.12 1.32 13.74
N SER A 56 14.96 1.30 13.08
CA SER A 56 13.93 0.28 13.32
C SER A 56 14.40 -1.11 12.88
N ALA A 57 15.14 -1.22 11.78
CA ALA A 57 15.68 -2.49 11.28
C ALA A 57 16.78 -3.04 12.19
N ALA A 58 17.62 -2.18 12.76
CA ALA A 58 18.68 -2.56 13.68
C ALA A 58 18.15 -3.10 15.03
N SER A 59 16.90 -2.78 15.39
CA SER A 59 16.24 -3.24 16.61
C SER A 59 15.33 -4.45 16.39
N ILE A 60 15.17 -4.91 15.14
CA ILE A 60 14.37 -6.09 14.84
C ILE A 60 15.23 -7.35 15.03
N PRO A 61 14.81 -8.30 15.89
CA PRO A 61 15.48 -9.59 15.99
C PRO A 61 15.53 -10.28 14.63
N GLY A 62 16.68 -10.86 14.27
CA GLY A 62 16.88 -11.53 12.97
C GLY A 62 15.83 -12.61 12.66
N THR A 63 15.22 -13.20 13.68
CA THR A 63 14.12 -14.19 13.56
C THR A 63 12.83 -13.62 12.98
N LEU A 64 12.50 -12.35 13.26
CA LEU A 64 11.32 -11.69 12.68
C LEU A 64 11.53 -11.37 11.20
N TRP A 65 12.76 -10.99 10.84
CA TRP A 65 13.15 -10.71 9.46
C TRP A 65 13.18 -11.97 8.60
N ASP A 66 13.74 -13.04 9.14
CA ASP A 66 13.87 -14.30 8.45
C ASP A 66 12.50 -15.00 8.25
N GLY A 67 11.56 -14.83 9.18
CA GLY A 67 10.15 -15.25 9.03
C GLY A 67 9.43 -14.51 7.90
N ALA A 68 9.57 -13.18 7.85
CA ALA A 68 8.96 -12.36 6.80
C ALA A 68 9.52 -12.71 5.40
N VAL A 69 10.85 -12.82 5.26
CA VAL A 69 11.50 -13.19 4.00
C VAL A 69 11.06 -14.57 3.54
N LYS A 70 10.92 -15.55 4.44
CA LYS A 70 10.43 -16.89 4.08
C LYS A 70 8.98 -16.87 3.57
N VAL A 71 8.09 -16.09 4.18
CA VAL A 71 6.70 -15.96 3.73
C VAL A 71 6.63 -15.26 2.37
N THR A 72 7.37 -14.17 2.17
CA THR A 72 7.42 -13.47 0.88
C THR A 72 8.05 -14.34 -0.21
N LYS A 73 9.11 -15.09 0.11
CA LYS A 73 9.74 -16.03 -0.81
C LYS A 73 8.81 -17.18 -1.16
N ALA A 74 8.03 -17.70 -0.21
CA ALA A 74 7.01 -18.73 -0.45
C ALA A 74 5.82 -18.19 -1.26
N ALA A 75 5.43 -16.92 -1.07
CA ALA A 75 4.37 -16.29 -1.85
C ALA A 75 4.81 -15.95 -3.29
N THR A 76 6.11 -15.69 -3.49
CA THR A 76 6.68 -15.35 -4.80
C THR A 76 7.18 -16.57 -5.57
N SER A 77 7.62 -17.62 -4.86
CA SER A 77 8.01 -18.90 -5.47
C SER A 77 6.76 -19.72 -5.71
N LYS A 78 6.23 -19.63 -6.93
CA LYS A 78 5.02 -20.33 -7.38
C LYS A 78 5.17 -21.86 -7.47
N ASP A 79 6.30 -22.44 -7.09
CA ASP A 79 6.54 -23.87 -7.17
C ASP A 79 7.38 -24.31 -5.96
N THR A 80 6.75 -24.90 -4.94
CA THR A 80 7.26 -26.03 -4.11
C THR A 80 6.25 -26.34 -2.99
N SER A 81 5.57 -27.50 -3.12
CA SER A 81 4.82 -28.25 -2.08
C SER A 81 3.50 -27.64 -1.59
N GLY A 82 2.45 -27.81 -2.40
CA GLY A 82 1.38 -26.83 -2.58
C GLY A 82 -0.06 -27.16 -2.15
N ASP A 83 -0.36 -28.14 -1.30
CA ASP A 83 -1.78 -28.41 -0.97
C ASP A 83 -2.20 -27.95 0.43
N GLN A 84 -1.46 -28.32 1.47
CA GLN A 84 -1.86 -28.04 2.86
C GLN A 84 -1.62 -26.56 3.23
N LYS A 85 -0.45 -26.01 2.88
CA LYS A 85 -0.09 -24.61 3.17
C LYS A 85 -0.74 -23.63 2.20
N ALA A 86 -1.02 -24.06 0.97
CA ALA A 86 -1.74 -23.21 0.03
C ALA A 86 -3.20 -23.04 0.46
N ALA A 87 -3.86 -24.06 1.02
CA ALA A 87 -5.23 -23.93 1.52
C ALA A 87 -5.32 -22.93 2.69
N GLU A 88 -4.33 -22.92 3.59
CA GLU A 88 -4.28 -21.99 4.73
C GLU A 88 -3.91 -20.58 4.28
N VAL A 89 -2.92 -20.42 3.40
CA VAL A 89 -2.56 -19.13 2.80
C VAL A 89 -3.70 -18.59 1.94
N LYS A 90 -4.43 -19.43 1.22
CA LYS A 90 -5.59 -19.02 0.40
C LYS A 90 -6.78 -18.63 1.27
N ARG A 91 -6.99 -19.29 2.41
CA ARG A 91 -8.01 -18.87 3.40
C ARG A 91 -7.62 -17.55 4.07
N ALA A 92 -6.38 -17.42 4.53
CA ALA A 92 -5.87 -16.18 5.11
C ALA A 92 -5.88 -15.03 4.08
N ALA A 93 -5.53 -15.32 2.83
CA ALA A 93 -5.64 -14.39 1.71
C ALA A 93 -7.09 -14.03 1.39
N LYS A 94 -8.04 -14.98 1.49
CA LYS A 94 -9.47 -14.69 1.30
C LYS A 94 -10.02 -13.85 2.45
N THR A 95 -9.72 -14.18 3.70
CA THR A 95 -10.14 -13.39 4.87
C THR A 95 -9.54 -11.99 4.85
N SER A 96 -8.27 -11.85 4.47
CA SER A 96 -7.65 -10.53 4.28
C SER A 96 -8.24 -9.80 3.07
N ALA A 97 -8.53 -10.47 1.96
CA ALA A 97 -9.19 -9.85 0.81
C ALA A 97 -10.61 -9.37 1.14
N GLU A 98 -11.41 -10.13 1.90
CA GLU A 98 -12.74 -9.71 2.37
C GLU A 98 -12.62 -8.52 3.34
N ALA A 99 -11.67 -8.56 4.29
CA ALA A 99 -11.44 -7.44 5.20
C ALA A 99 -10.95 -6.18 4.48
N VAL A 100 -10.16 -6.33 3.40
CA VAL A 100 -9.72 -5.22 2.55
C VAL A 100 -10.85 -4.70 1.68
N LYS A 101 -11.74 -5.57 1.19
CA LYS A 101 -12.93 -5.20 0.42
C LYS A 101 -13.93 -4.43 1.30
N ASP A 102 -14.19 -4.89 2.51
CA ASP A 102 -15.06 -4.20 3.48
C ASP A 102 -14.45 -2.86 3.90
N ALA A 103 -13.16 -2.83 4.23
CA ALA A 103 -12.46 -1.57 4.56
C ALA A 103 -12.43 -0.58 3.39
N ALA A 104 -12.36 -1.08 2.14
CA ALA A 104 -12.44 -0.24 0.95
C ALA A 104 -13.86 0.27 0.70
N ALA A 105 -14.89 -0.55 0.96
CA ALA A 105 -16.29 -0.13 0.87
C ALA A 105 -16.65 0.93 1.93
N ASP A 106 -16.17 0.75 3.17
CA ASP A 106 -16.30 1.74 4.25
C ASP A 106 -15.59 3.05 3.87
N ALA A 107 -14.33 2.96 3.42
CA ALA A 107 -13.56 4.14 3.01
C ALA A 107 -14.17 4.86 1.80
N ALA A 108 -14.76 4.14 0.84
CA ALA A 108 -15.48 4.74 -0.29
C ALA A 108 -16.77 5.45 0.15
N SER A 109 -17.49 4.87 1.12
CA SER A 109 -18.70 5.45 1.70
C SER A 109 -18.40 6.72 2.50
N ASP A 110 -17.33 6.69 3.30
CA ASP A 110 -16.82 7.85 4.04
C ASP A 110 -16.31 8.94 3.10
N ALA A 111 -15.62 8.57 2.01
CA ALA A 111 -15.14 9.52 1.01
C ALA A 111 -16.28 10.19 0.24
N SER A 112 -17.34 9.45 -0.12
CA SER A 112 -18.54 10.03 -0.75
C SER A 112 -19.28 10.96 0.21
N SER A 113 -19.39 10.57 1.49
CA SER A 113 -20.02 11.40 2.53
C SER A 113 -19.20 12.67 2.82
N ALA A 114 -17.88 12.57 2.78
CA ALA A 114 -16.99 13.73 2.92
C ALA A 114 -17.06 14.64 1.70
N ALA A 115 -17.10 14.08 0.48
CA ALA A 115 -17.25 14.83 -0.76
C ALA A 115 -18.58 15.62 -0.79
N GLU A 116 -19.68 14.99 -0.37
CA GLU A 116 -21.01 15.61 -0.32
C GLU A 116 -21.08 16.73 0.75
N LYS A 117 -20.44 16.53 1.91
CA LYS A 117 -20.27 17.57 2.94
C LYS A 117 -19.39 18.73 2.47
N THR A 118 -18.33 18.45 1.71
CA THR A 118 -17.50 19.52 1.13
C THR A 118 -18.25 20.30 0.05
N SER A 119 -19.09 19.66 -0.76
CA SER A 119 -19.92 20.33 -1.78
C SER A 119 -21.07 21.16 -1.21
N SER A 120 -21.63 20.79 -0.06
CA SER A 120 -22.67 21.56 0.62
C SER A 120 -22.11 22.72 1.47
N SER A 121 -20.84 22.63 1.90
CA SER A 121 -20.14 23.74 2.57
C SER A 121 -19.60 24.82 1.62
N SER A 122 -19.65 24.59 0.31
CA SER A 122 -19.15 25.52 -0.72
C SER A 122 -20.25 26.26 -1.49
N THR A 123 -21.47 26.39 -0.94
CA THR A 123 -22.40 27.45 -1.36
C THR A 123 -22.09 28.69 -0.52
N PRO A 124 -21.35 29.70 -1.03
CA PRO A 124 -21.32 31.00 -0.39
C PRO A 124 -22.75 31.53 -0.50
N GLY A 125 -23.41 31.76 0.64
CA GLY A 125 -24.67 32.48 0.67
C GLY A 125 -24.49 33.83 -0.03
N ALA A 126 -25.28 34.04 -1.07
CA ALA A 126 -25.66 35.35 -1.56
C ALA A 126 -26.67 36.00 -0.60
#